data_AF-K7AIT4-F1
#
_entry.id   AF-K7AIT4-F1
#
_cell.length_a   1.000
_cell.length_b   1.000
_cell.length_c   1.000
_cell.angle_alpha   90.00
_cell.angle_beta   90.00
_cell.angle_gamma   90.00
#
_symmetry.space_group_name_H-M   'P 1'
#
loop_
_entity.id
_entity.type
_entity.pdbx_description
1 polymer ?
#
loop_
_entity_poly.entity_id
_entity_poly.type
_entity_poly.pdbx_seq_one_letter_code
_entity_poly.pdbx_strand_id
1 'polypeptide(L)'
;MHFTTNSLVFFLCVSASLCAIAKKSVETNLLAVANDNRLLQYYENGESKGPSIEILQAILKEAQLDAKVEFMPWIRAFTTASNNPNTLILSMIRTPERDDNFHWLIKLSNLSRVFISLTSKPENHVNNMHQAKQKLIAIVLGSAGYKE
;
A
#
# COMPACT_ATOMS: atom_id res chain seq x y z
N MET A 1 -30.10 -63.13 -8.50
CA MET A 1 -29.24 -62.01 -8.94
C MET A 1 -29.78 -60.74 -8.28
N HIS A 2 -29.37 -60.44 -7.05
CA HIS A 2 -29.80 -59.23 -6.32
C HIS A 2 -28.65 -58.22 -6.33
N PHE A 3 -28.68 -57.29 -7.28
CA PHE A 3 -27.78 -56.15 -7.26
C PHE A 3 -28.21 -55.22 -6.12
N THR A 4 -27.32 -55.06 -5.15
CA THR A 4 -27.52 -54.28 -3.92
C THR A 4 -27.61 -52.79 -4.23
N THR A 5 -28.81 -52.23 -4.06
CA THR A 5 -29.13 -50.80 -4.18
C THR A 5 -28.23 -49.90 -3.30
N ASN A 6 -27.68 -50.45 -2.22
CA ASN A 6 -26.75 -49.75 -1.32
C ASN A 6 -25.41 -49.37 -1.96
N SER A 7 -24.93 -50.10 -2.97
CA SER A 7 -23.63 -49.81 -3.60
C SER A 7 -23.70 -48.59 -4.53
N LEU A 8 -24.88 -48.28 -5.06
CA LEU A 8 -25.10 -47.11 -5.93
C LEU A 8 -25.27 -45.83 -5.12
N VAL A 9 -25.92 -45.91 -3.96
CA VAL A 9 -26.09 -44.79 -3.02
C VAL A 9 -24.75 -44.38 -2.40
N PHE A 10 -23.89 -45.35 -2.05
CA PHE A 10 -22.56 -45.07 -1.50
C PHE A 10 -21.64 -44.36 -2.51
N PHE A 11 -21.72 -44.73 -3.79
CA PHE A 11 -20.96 -44.07 -4.87
C PHE A 11 -21.44 -42.64 -5.15
N LEU A 12 -22.74 -42.37 -4.99
CA LEU A 12 -23.31 -41.03 -5.12
C LEU A 12 -22.91 -40.08 -3.97
N CYS A 13 -22.74 -40.59 -2.75
CA CYS A 13 -22.30 -39.79 -1.60
C CYS A 13 -20.80 -39.44 -1.64
N VAL A 14 -19.97 -40.30 -2.23
CA VAL A 14 -18.52 -40.04 -2.40
C VAL A 14 -18.27 -39.00 -3.51
N SER A 15 -19.06 -39.00 -4.60
CA SER A 15 -18.94 -37.98 -5.65
C SER A 15 -19.48 -36.61 -5.21
N ALA A 16 -20.54 -36.56 -4.40
CA ALA A 16 -21.06 -35.31 -3.82
C ALA A 16 -20.07 -34.65 -2.84
N SER A 17 -19.20 -35.43 -2.20
CA SER A 17 -18.19 -34.93 -1.26
C SER A 17 -16.96 -34.30 -1.94
N LEU A 18 -16.66 -34.68 -3.20
CA LEU A 18 -15.52 -34.12 -3.94
C LEU A 18 -15.81 -32.73 -4.53
N CYS A 19 -17.07 -32.36 -4.72
CA CYS A 19 -17.47 -31.02 -5.19
C CYS A 19 -17.47 -29.94 -4.09
N ALA A 20 -17.37 -30.32 -2.81
CA ALA A 20 -17.44 -29.37 -1.69
C ALA A 20 -16.11 -28.66 -1.40
N ILE A 21 -15.02 -29.01 -2.08
CA ILE A 21 -13.72 -28.30 -2.02
C ILE A 21 -13.61 -27.38 -3.25
N ALA A 22 -14.69 -26.69 -3.63
CA ALA A 22 -14.54 -25.49 -4.42
C ALA A 22 -13.93 -24.43 -3.48
N LYS A 23 -12.63 -24.16 -3.63
CA LYS A 23 -11.96 -23.02 -2.99
C LYS A 23 -12.77 -21.79 -3.39
N LYS A 24 -13.60 -21.26 -2.49
CA LYS A 24 -14.32 -20.01 -2.72
C LYS A 24 -13.24 -18.95 -2.95
N SER A 25 -13.04 -18.56 -4.20
CA SER A 25 -12.15 -17.45 -4.52
C SER A 25 -12.80 -16.23 -3.89
N VAL A 26 -12.24 -15.77 -2.78
CA VAL A 26 -12.61 -14.47 -2.22
C VAL A 26 -12.15 -13.48 -3.27
N GLU A 27 -13.10 -12.93 -4.02
CA GLU A 27 -12.89 -11.80 -4.92
C GLU A 27 -12.49 -10.61 -4.04
N THR A 28 -11.19 -10.51 -3.79
CA THR A 28 -10.63 -9.47 -2.94
C THR A 28 -10.38 -8.28 -3.84
N ASN A 29 -11.34 -7.35 -3.84
CA ASN A 29 -11.16 -6.06 -4.51
C ASN A 29 -10.09 -5.26 -3.74
N LEU A 30 -8.85 -5.37 -4.20
CA LEU A 30 -7.70 -4.68 -3.61
C LEU A 30 -7.61 -3.28 -4.22
N LEU A 31 -7.55 -2.27 -3.35
CA LEU A 31 -7.32 -0.89 -3.74
C LEU A 31 -5.87 -0.53 -3.40
N ALA A 32 -5.14 0.11 -4.33
CA ALA A 32 -3.87 0.73 -4.02
C ALA A 32 -4.03 2.25 -4.06
N VAL A 33 -3.69 2.94 -2.97
CA VAL A 33 -3.73 4.40 -2.90
C VAL A 33 -2.32 4.98 -2.86
N ALA A 34 -2.14 6.08 -3.59
CA ALA A 34 -0.84 6.73 -3.74
C ALA A 34 -0.99 8.26 -3.73
N ASN A 35 0.01 8.95 -3.17
CA ASN A 35 0.22 10.36 -3.44
C ASN A 35 1.31 10.51 -4.51
N ASP A 36 1.15 11.45 -5.44
CA ASP A 36 2.13 11.70 -6.50
C ASP A 36 3.51 12.06 -5.92
N ASN A 37 4.54 11.39 -6.41
CA ASN A 37 5.94 11.62 -6.11
C ASN A 37 6.79 11.18 -7.32
N ARG A 38 7.34 12.14 -8.05
CA ARG A 38 8.13 11.90 -9.27
C ARG A 38 9.32 10.94 -9.10
N LEU A 39 9.83 10.73 -7.88
CA LEU A 39 10.93 9.79 -7.64
C LEU A 39 10.45 8.36 -7.34
N LEU A 40 9.19 8.16 -6.96
CA LEU A 40 8.69 6.88 -6.42
C LEU A 40 7.47 6.36 -7.19
N GLN A 41 6.38 7.12 -7.21
CA GLN A 41 5.15 6.78 -7.92
C GLN A 41 4.49 8.05 -8.43
N TYR A 42 4.12 8.09 -9.69
CA TYR A 42 3.49 9.26 -10.31
C TYR A 42 2.53 8.83 -11.40
N TYR A 43 1.60 9.72 -11.76
CA TYR A 43 0.65 9.48 -12.85
C TYR A 43 1.00 10.35 -14.05
N GLU A 44 1.19 9.72 -15.21
CA GLU A 44 1.60 10.42 -16.42
C GLU A 44 1.04 9.72 -17.67
N ASN A 45 0.51 10.52 -18.60
CA ASN A 45 -0.03 10.04 -19.88
C ASN A 45 -1.09 8.93 -19.75
N GLY A 46 -1.90 8.98 -18.69
CA GLY A 46 -2.96 8.00 -18.45
C GLY A 46 -2.51 6.74 -17.71
N GLU A 47 -1.26 6.67 -17.28
CA GLU A 47 -0.68 5.48 -16.65
C GLU A 47 -0.04 5.80 -15.30
N SER A 48 -0.12 4.84 -14.38
CA SER A 48 0.63 4.85 -13.13
C SER A 48 2.05 4.37 -13.41
N LYS A 49 3.06 5.16 -13.02
CA LYS A 49 4.48 4.90 -13.32
C LYS A 49 5.37 5.12 -12.10
N GLY A 50 6.61 4.68 -12.23
CA GLY A 50 7.69 4.90 -11.27
C GLY A 50 8.10 3.63 -10.52
N PRO A 51 9.26 3.65 -9.84
CA PRO A 51 9.85 2.45 -9.25
C PRO A 51 8.93 1.72 -8.25
N SER A 52 8.11 2.45 -7.50
CA SER A 52 7.20 1.84 -6.51
C SER A 52 5.98 1.20 -7.17
N ILE A 53 5.56 1.69 -8.35
CA ILE A 53 4.50 1.06 -9.14
C ILE A 53 5.00 -0.25 -9.76
N GLU A 54 6.23 -0.28 -10.28
CA GLU A 54 6.84 -1.50 -10.83
C GLU A 54 6.95 -2.60 -9.76
N ILE A 55 7.37 -2.24 -8.55
CA ILE A 55 7.43 -3.15 -7.40
C ILE A 55 6.02 -3.65 -7.03
N LEU A 56 5.03 -2.75 -6.95
CA LEU A 56 3.64 -3.14 -6.69
C LEU A 56 3.14 -4.15 -7.72
N GLN A 57 3.33 -3.87 -9.02
CA GLN A 57 2.91 -4.75 -10.10
C GLN A 57 3.57 -6.13 -10.01
N ALA A 58 4.87 -6.19 -9.68
CA ALA A 58 5.57 -7.45 -9.50
C ALA A 58 5.00 -8.27 -8.32
N ILE A 59 4.72 -7.62 -7.19
CA ILE A 59 4.11 -8.27 -6.01
C ILE A 59 2.71 -8.80 -6.33
N LEU A 60 1.86 -7.97 -6.97
CA LEU A 60 0.51 -8.36 -7.37
C LEU A 60 0.53 -9.55 -8.34
N LYS A 61 1.43 -9.52 -9.33
CA LYS A 61 1.61 -10.61 -10.29
C LYS A 61 2.00 -11.91 -9.61
N GLU A 62 2.97 -11.88 -8.69
CA GLU A 62 3.40 -13.08 -7.94
C GLU A 62 2.28 -13.61 -7.04
N ALA A 63 1.51 -12.72 -6.42
CA ALA A 63 0.37 -13.07 -5.57
C ALA A 63 -0.87 -13.51 -6.36
N GLN A 64 -0.86 -13.39 -7.70
CA GLN A 64 -2.03 -13.59 -8.57
C GLN A 64 -3.24 -12.74 -8.15
N LEU A 65 -2.96 -11.49 -7.76
CA LEU A 65 -3.94 -10.48 -7.38
C LEU A 65 -3.91 -9.32 -8.39
N ASP A 66 -4.97 -8.54 -8.40
CA ASP A 66 -5.05 -7.30 -9.16
C ASP A 66 -5.44 -6.16 -8.21
N ALA A 67 -4.96 -4.95 -8.48
CA ALA A 67 -5.31 -3.77 -7.72
C ALA A 67 -5.31 -2.52 -8.60
N LYS A 68 -6.37 -1.74 -8.48
CA LYS A 68 -6.44 -0.41 -9.10
C LYS A 68 -5.61 0.57 -8.28
N VAL A 69 -4.72 1.31 -8.94
CA VAL A 69 -3.97 2.41 -8.31
C VAL A 69 -4.76 3.71 -8.45
N GLU A 70 -5.06 4.34 -7.32
CA GLU A 70 -5.72 5.64 -7.25
C GLU A 70 -4.80 6.69 -6.63
N PHE A 71 -4.52 7.74 -7.43
CA PHE A 71 -3.74 8.88 -6.98
C PHE A 71 -4.64 9.90 -6.27
N MET A 72 -4.24 10.31 -5.08
CA MET A 72 -4.97 11.28 -4.26
C MET A 72 -4.03 12.02 -3.30
N PRO A 73 -4.45 13.19 -2.76
CA PRO A 73 -3.65 13.90 -1.76
C PRO A 73 -3.31 13.02 -0.57
N TRP A 74 -2.10 13.17 -0.03
CA TRP A 74 -1.53 12.32 1.03
C TRP A 74 -2.50 12.00 2.18
N ILE A 75 -3.13 13.01 2.78
CA ILE A 75 -4.08 12.79 3.88
C ILE A 75 -5.22 11.85 3.48
N ARG A 76 -5.75 12.00 2.26
CA ARG A 76 -6.83 11.14 1.77
C ARG A 76 -6.34 9.72 1.54
N ALA A 77 -5.14 9.54 0.99
CA ALA A 77 -4.54 8.22 0.81
C ALA A 77 -4.36 7.52 2.17
N PHE A 78 -3.75 8.20 3.14
CA PHE A 78 -3.56 7.69 4.49
C PHE A 78 -4.88 7.30 5.15
N THR A 79 -5.85 8.22 5.23
CA THR A 79 -7.16 7.95 5.82
C THR A 79 -7.91 6.83 5.12
N THR A 80 -7.79 6.70 3.79
CA THR A 80 -8.42 5.62 3.03
C THR A 80 -7.82 4.27 3.41
N ALA A 81 -6.48 4.18 3.48
CA ALA A 81 -5.80 2.95 3.85
C ALA A 81 -6.00 2.55 5.32
N SER A 82 -6.11 3.52 6.22
CA SER A 82 -6.34 3.27 7.65
C SER A 82 -7.76 2.76 7.94
N ASN A 83 -8.75 3.19 7.16
CA ASN A 83 -10.17 2.95 7.48
C ASN A 83 -10.81 1.88 6.59
N ASN A 84 -10.26 1.61 5.42
CA ASN A 84 -10.86 0.68 4.47
C ASN A 84 -10.06 -0.63 4.43
N PRO A 85 -10.73 -1.79 4.61
CA PRO A 85 -10.06 -3.08 4.44
C PRO A 85 -9.57 -3.26 3.01
N ASN A 86 -8.63 -4.18 2.80
CA ASN A 86 -8.09 -4.52 1.47
C ASN A 86 -7.55 -3.29 0.72
N THR A 87 -6.87 -2.40 1.43
CA THR A 87 -6.25 -1.21 0.85
C THR A 87 -4.75 -1.20 1.10
N LEU A 88 -3.97 -1.05 0.03
CA LEU A 88 -2.53 -0.83 0.06
C LEU A 88 -2.24 0.67 0.00
N ILE A 89 -1.28 1.16 0.79
CA ILE A 89 -0.74 2.52 0.67
C ILE A 89 0.72 2.48 0.24
N LEU A 90 1.05 3.25 -0.80
CA LEU A 90 2.39 3.25 -1.37
C LEU A 90 3.30 4.26 -0.65
N SER A 91 4.57 3.87 -0.49
CA SER A 91 5.67 4.75 -0.08
C SER A 91 5.47 5.51 1.23
N MET A 92 4.71 4.91 2.17
CA MET A 92 4.53 5.47 3.50
C MET A 92 5.82 5.37 4.32
N ILE A 93 6.18 6.46 4.98
CA ILE A 93 7.26 6.45 5.97
C ILE A 93 6.81 5.65 7.20
N ARG A 94 7.60 4.65 7.56
CA ARG A 94 7.45 3.86 8.79
C ARG A 94 7.88 4.67 10.00
N THR A 95 7.00 4.79 10.98
CA THR A 95 7.24 5.46 12.27
C THR A 95 6.71 4.58 13.40
N PRO A 96 7.19 4.75 14.65
CA PRO A 96 6.69 3.99 15.80
C PRO A 96 5.17 4.09 15.97
N GLU A 97 4.58 5.25 15.71
CA GLU A 97 3.15 5.52 15.88
C GLU A 97 2.29 4.76 14.85
N ARG A 98 2.87 4.36 13.71
CA ARG A 98 2.17 3.64 12.64
C ARG A 98 2.50 2.16 12.61
N ASP A 99 3.40 1.70 13.48
CA ASP A 99 3.98 0.36 13.36
C ASP A 99 2.93 -0.73 13.51
N ASP A 100 2.08 -0.58 14.51
CA ASP A 100 1.03 -1.54 14.85
C ASP A 100 -0.24 -1.38 14.00
N ASN A 101 -0.37 -0.27 13.26
CA ASN A 101 -1.57 0.06 12.50
C ASN A 101 -1.56 -0.51 11.07
N PHE A 102 -0.40 -0.97 10.58
CA PHE A 102 -0.23 -1.42 9.20
C PHE A 102 0.63 -2.67 9.09
N HIS A 103 0.36 -3.45 8.05
CA HIS A 103 1.27 -4.50 7.61
C HIS A 103 2.33 -3.93 6.66
N TRP A 104 3.60 -4.00 7.07
CA TRP A 104 4.73 -3.48 6.31
C TRP A 104 5.29 -4.53 5.36
N LEU A 105 4.92 -4.46 4.08
CA LEU A 105 5.26 -5.49 3.08
C LEU A 105 6.71 -5.42 2.60
N ILE A 106 7.19 -4.22 2.25
CA ILE A 106 8.52 -4.06 1.65
C ILE A 106 9.14 -2.72 2.03
N LYS A 107 10.46 -2.71 2.21
CA LYS A 107 11.25 -1.49 2.37
C LYS A 107 11.71 -1.00 1.00
N LEU A 108 11.21 0.16 0.58
CA LEU A 108 11.54 0.75 -0.73
C LEU A 108 12.85 1.54 -0.73
N SER A 109 13.13 2.29 0.33
CA SER A 109 14.31 3.16 0.41
C SER A 109 14.69 3.51 1.85
N ASN A 110 15.87 4.12 2.02
CA ASN A 110 16.23 4.80 3.26
C ASN A 110 15.81 6.27 3.18
N LEU A 111 15.29 6.80 4.28
CA LEU A 111 14.89 8.20 4.37
C LEU A 111 16.05 9.08 4.87
N SER A 112 16.34 10.15 4.14
CA SER A 112 17.16 11.27 4.64
C SER A 112 16.27 12.49 4.83
N ARG A 113 16.15 12.99 6.06
CA ARG A 113 15.48 14.26 6.34
C ARG A 113 16.47 15.41 6.17
N VAL A 114 16.09 16.39 5.36
CA VAL A 114 16.89 17.59 5.08
C VAL A 114 16.02 18.83 5.19
N PHE A 115 16.65 19.96 5.49
CA PHE A 115 16.04 21.27 5.33
C PHE A 115 16.36 21.80 3.95
N ILE A 116 15.35 22.32 3.25
CA ILE A 116 15.51 22.92 1.94
C ILE A 116 15.14 24.40 2.04
N SER A 117 16.00 25.27 1.53
CA SER A 117 15.79 26.71 1.45
C SER A 117 16.12 27.20 0.04
N LEU A 118 15.55 28.33 -0.37
CA LEU A 118 15.87 28.96 -1.65
C LEU A 118 17.33 29.42 -1.67
N THR A 119 18.06 29.13 -2.76
CA THR A 119 19.43 29.62 -2.96
C THR A 119 19.52 31.15 -2.93
N SER A 120 18.45 31.85 -3.36
CA SER A 120 18.35 33.31 -3.32
C SER A 120 18.14 33.89 -1.91
N LYS A 121 17.94 33.04 -0.89
CA LYS A 121 17.75 33.44 0.52
C LYS A 121 18.72 32.67 1.44
N PRO A 122 20.03 32.94 1.34
CA PRO A 122 21.06 32.21 2.07
C PRO A 122 20.89 32.27 3.59
N GLU A 123 20.26 33.32 4.12
CA GLU A 123 19.94 33.47 5.54
C GLU A 123 18.98 32.40 6.08
N ASN A 124 18.24 31.70 5.21
CA ASN A 124 17.35 30.60 5.58
C ASN A 124 18.02 29.23 5.56
N HIS A 125 19.29 29.16 5.17
CA HIS A 125 20.02 27.91 5.18
C HIS A 125 20.22 27.39 6.61
N VAL A 126 20.05 26.09 6.80
CA VAL A 126 20.10 25.42 8.11
C VAL A 126 21.14 24.29 8.05
N ASN A 127 22.21 24.43 8.83
CA ASN A 127 23.26 23.43 8.97
C ASN A 127 23.11 22.54 10.21
N ASN A 128 22.33 22.98 11.20
CA ASN A 128 22.14 22.25 12.45
C ASN A 128 20.77 22.54 13.08
N MET A 129 20.40 21.72 14.06
CA MET A 129 19.10 21.79 14.73
C MET A 129 18.90 23.07 15.55
N HIS A 130 19.97 23.73 16.01
CA HIS A 130 19.84 24.99 16.74
C HIS A 130 19.33 26.10 15.83
N GLN A 131 19.89 26.20 14.61
CA GLN A 131 19.42 27.14 13.58
C GLN A 131 17.98 26.83 13.16
N ALA A 132 17.64 25.55 12.97
CA ALA A 132 16.29 25.13 12.57
C ALA A 132 15.21 25.67 13.51
N LYS A 133 15.45 25.61 14.83
CA LYS A 133 14.51 26.06 15.87
C LYS A 133 14.20 27.56 15.83
N GLN A 134 15.03 28.36 15.14
CA GLN A 134 14.85 29.80 14.99
C GLN A 134 14.11 30.18 13.71
N LYS A 135 13.64 29.20 12.92
CA LYS A 135 13.00 29.41 11.62
C LYS A 135 11.54 29.01 11.66
N LEU A 136 10.73 29.67 10.82
CA LEU A 136 9.43 29.15 10.42
C LEU A 136 9.68 27.96 9.47
N ILE A 137 9.27 26.77 9.89
CA ILE A 137 9.42 25.54 9.11
C ILE A 137 8.06 25.12 8.59
N ALA A 138 7.95 24.98 7.27
CA ALA A 138 6.79 24.39 6.62
C ALA A 138 7.02 22.88 6.42
N ILE A 139 5.97 22.10 6.64
CA ILE A 139 5.95 20.65 6.46
C ILE A 139 4.64 20.24 5.80
N VAL A 140 4.63 19.06 5.17
CA VAL A 140 3.40 18.49 4.62
C VAL A 140 2.50 18.04 5.78
N LEU A 141 1.24 18.48 5.79
CA LEU A 141 0.26 18.10 6.79
C LEU A 141 0.06 16.58 6.83
N GLY A 142 0.07 15.98 8.03
CA GLY A 142 0.01 14.53 8.26
C GLY A 142 1.16 13.71 7.68
N SER A 143 2.23 14.37 7.21
CA SER A 143 3.46 13.64 6.90
C SER A 143 4.14 13.19 8.19
N ALA A 144 5.09 12.26 8.11
CA ALA A 144 5.89 11.87 9.28
C ALA A 144 6.70 13.02 9.92
N GLY A 145 6.81 14.19 9.26
CA GLY A 145 7.39 15.39 9.85
C GLY A 145 6.39 16.22 10.67
N TYR A 146 5.09 16.00 10.48
CA TYR A 146 3.99 16.56 11.24
C TYR A 146 3.68 15.54 12.34
N LYS A 147 3.86 15.91 13.61
CA LYS A 147 3.40 15.04 14.70
C LYS A 147 1.90 14.78 14.50
N GLU A 148 1.56 13.50 14.33
CA GLU A 148 0.19 13.01 14.40
C GLU A 148 -0.12 12.61 15.84
#